data_AF-A0AAE3RA90-F1
#
_entry.id   AF-A0AAE3RA90-F1
#
_cell.length_a   1.000
_cell.length_b   1.000
_cell.length_c   1.000
_cell.angle_alpha   90.00
_cell.angle_beta   90.00
_cell.angle_gamma   90.00
#
_symmetry.space_group_name_H-M   'P 1'
#
loop_
_entity.id
_entity.type
_entity.pdbx_description
1 polymer ?
#
loop_
_entity_poly.entity_id
_entity_poly.type
_entity_poly.pdbx_seq_one_letter_code
_entity_poly.pdbx_strand_id
1 'polypeptide(L)'
;MRTLLRNLSIGRRLLVIVYTSLFFFSVIAVVFWYTSAKSEQMSDRIDHLNTLKEEIAETKHLYNALRGHLGFAFIINTETEADRANQLKEWFKNHQALLKESTNRVKKHQNLSPELQELKLKFLAKVEDLSALSQNNFDKILNSTSSDSLKYQEVKEFLFSEYSTSFQNLINTTQTLEKDLEAESHTLILEIQSQENTAKWGIIIFIVIAGIILFLFSNLLIQSITRPINQAKSNLEQLSEGELPDVILNENKDEVSRMIGSLHQLVVNQKQLMDFTRQVAQNNFSVEASMYNGKGPIVQALLQMRNSLKESAQKEAQKNWHNEGLSKLSQLLRNKNMDHQTLHATLIQFVVKYVKANQGSIFHVVEEDKQLYLDVVATYAYERRKYLKKRLEWGEGLIGSACQERDIIYLTDIPENYVRISSGLGTANPTCLLIVPFLSEQGVEGALELASFQPLEPYQITFLQEACNAIAAELTILKTNQKIQQLLAQSQLQAEELRAQEEEMRQNMEELAATQEEMERKTREMEDTLSQFQHQ
;
A
#
# COMPACT_ATOMS: atom_id res chain seq x y z
N MET A 1 -19.95 17.90 17.65
CA MET A 1 -20.35 16.52 17.26
C MET A 1 -19.48 15.94 16.12
N ARG A 2 -19.29 16.67 15.00
CA ARG A 2 -18.52 16.20 13.83
C ARG A 2 -17.07 15.78 14.13
N THR A 3 -16.37 16.52 14.99
CA THR A 3 -15.00 16.23 15.46
C THR A 3 -14.93 15.06 16.44
N LEU A 4 -15.91 14.94 17.35
CA LEU A 4 -16.00 13.84 18.32
C LEU A 4 -16.20 12.48 17.62
N LEU A 5 -17.07 12.42 16.61
CA LEU A 5 -17.33 11.18 15.87
C LEU A 5 -16.12 10.73 15.04
N ARG A 6 -15.35 11.66 14.46
CA ARG A 6 -14.16 11.39 13.63
C ARG A 6 -12.97 10.75 14.35
N ASN A 7 -12.97 10.74 15.68
CA ASN A 7 -11.91 10.08 16.46
C ASN A 7 -12.36 8.74 17.05
N LEU A 8 -13.62 8.35 16.86
CA LEU A 8 -14.11 7.04 17.26
C LEU A 8 -13.70 5.98 16.25
N SER A 9 -13.56 4.74 16.71
CA SER A 9 -13.41 3.59 15.83
C SER A 9 -14.62 3.42 14.92
N ILE A 10 -14.42 2.79 13.75
CA ILE A 10 -15.51 2.47 12.82
C ILE A 10 -16.67 1.76 13.53
N GLY A 11 -16.36 0.75 14.35
CA GLY A 11 -17.36 -0.01 15.12
C GLY A 11 -18.17 0.86 16.08
N ARG A 12 -17.51 1.78 16.81
CA ARG A 12 -18.21 2.71 17.70
C ARG A 12 -19.12 3.67 16.93
N ARG A 13 -18.72 4.13 15.75
CA ARG A 13 -19.57 4.99 14.90
C ARG A 13 -20.83 4.27 14.42
N LEU A 14 -20.69 3.01 13.99
CA LEU A 14 -21.83 2.19 13.57
C LEU A 14 -22.79 1.93 14.74
N LEU A 15 -22.26 1.63 15.93
CA LEU A 15 -23.07 1.46 17.14
C LEU A 15 -23.88 2.71 17.48
N VAL A 16 -23.30 3.92 17.33
CA VAL A 16 -24.04 5.16 17.56
C VAL A 16 -25.28 5.23 16.68
N ILE A 17 -25.22 4.85 15.40
CA ILE A 17 -26.40 4.81 14.52
C ILE A 17 -27.44 3.83 15.04
N VAL A 18 -27.01 2.60 15.32
CA VAL A 18 -27.92 1.54 15.77
C VAL A 18 -28.64 1.99 17.04
N TYR A 19 -27.91 2.54 18.02
CA TYR A 19 -28.51 3.05 19.26
C TYR A 19 -29.42 4.26 19.02
N THR A 20 -29.06 5.18 18.12
CA THR A 20 -29.94 6.32 17.80
C THR A 20 -31.23 5.87 17.11
N SER A 21 -31.16 4.88 16.21
CA SER A 21 -32.34 4.32 15.55
C SER A 21 -33.24 3.61 16.55
N LEU A 22 -32.66 2.76 17.41
CA LEU A 22 -33.40 2.07 18.48
C LEU A 22 -34.06 3.06 19.44
N PHE A 23 -33.37 4.15 19.78
CA PHE A 23 -33.92 5.23 20.59
C PHE A 23 -35.17 5.85 19.93
N PHE A 24 -35.11 6.20 18.64
CA PHE A 24 -36.27 6.75 17.93
C PHE A 24 -37.47 5.77 17.90
N PHE A 25 -37.22 4.48 17.66
CA PHE A 25 -38.28 3.46 17.73
C PHE A 25 -38.90 3.35 19.12
N SER A 26 -38.08 3.40 20.18
CA SER A 26 -38.57 3.33 21.56
C SER A 26 -39.48 4.49 21.93
N VAL A 27 -39.16 5.71 21.49
CA VAL A 27 -39.97 6.91 21.74
C VAL A 27 -41.33 6.79 21.05
N ILE A 28 -41.37 6.35 19.79
CA ILE A 28 -42.64 6.15 19.05
C ILE A 28 -43.51 5.10 19.75
N ALA A 29 -42.91 3.97 20.17
CA ALA A 29 -43.63 2.90 20.86
C ALA A 29 -44.25 3.38 22.19
N VAL A 30 -43.52 4.19 22.98
CA VAL A 30 -44.02 4.75 24.24
C VAL A 30 -45.17 5.72 24.00
N VAL A 31 -45.04 6.62 23.02
CA VAL A 31 -46.12 7.58 22.67
C VAL A 31 -47.36 6.82 22.23
N PHE A 32 -47.22 5.84 21.33
CA PHE A 32 -48.32 5.01 20.86
C PHE A 32 -49.02 4.26 22.01
N TRP A 33 -48.23 3.61 22.87
CA TRP A 33 -48.76 2.88 24.02
C TRP A 33 -49.55 3.80 24.96
N TYR A 34 -48.99 4.97 25.30
CA TYR A 34 -49.66 5.95 26.16
C TYR A 34 -50.97 6.45 25.56
N THR A 35 -50.97 6.77 24.25
CA THR A 35 -52.17 7.29 23.58
C THR A 35 -53.26 6.24 23.47
N SER A 36 -52.90 4.98 23.20
CA SER A 36 -53.84 3.87 23.12
C SER A 36 -54.45 3.55 24.48
N ALA A 37 -53.65 3.49 25.55
CA ALA A 37 -54.13 3.23 26.91
C ALA A 37 -55.13 4.31 27.39
N LYS A 38 -54.86 5.58 27.08
CA LYS A 38 -55.78 6.67 27.41
C LYS A 38 -57.07 6.64 26.57
N SER A 39 -56.98 6.24 25.30
CA SER A 39 -58.15 6.07 24.43
C SER A 39 -59.07 4.93 24.92
N GLU A 40 -58.47 3.80 25.32
CA GLU A 40 -59.18 2.65 25.90
C GLU A 40 -59.98 3.06 27.15
N GLN A 41 -59.35 3.78 28.08
CA GLN A 41 -60.02 4.28 29.29
C GLN A 41 -61.23 5.19 28.98
N MET A 42 -61.12 6.04 27.95
CA MET A 42 -62.21 6.93 27.54
C MET A 42 -63.33 6.15 26.82
N SER A 43 -62.96 5.13 26.03
CA SER A 43 -63.91 4.21 25.39
C SER A 43 -64.74 3.46 26.42
N ASP A 44 -64.11 2.89 27.46
CA ASP A 44 -64.80 2.20 28.55
C ASP A 44 -65.82 3.12 29.26
N ARG A 45 -65.47 4.40 29.41
CA ARG A 45 -66.36 5.40 30.00
C ARG A 45 -67.54 5.71 29.08
N ILE A 46 -67.33 5.83 27.78
CA ILE A 46 -68.41 6.01 26.78
C ILE A 46 -69.39 4.83 26.84
N ASP A 47 -68.87 3.60 26.86
CA ASP A 47 -69.70 2.40 26.96
C ASP A 47 -70.52 2.39 28.25
N HIS A 48 -69.91 2.78 29.38
CA HIS A 48 -70.62 2.91 30.65
C HIS A 48 -71.78 3.92 30.61
N LEU A 49 -71.58 5.09 29.97
CA LEU A 49 -72.63 6.11 29.82
C LEU A 49 -73.75 5.63 28.90
N ASN A 50 -73.41 4.92 27.81
CA ASN A 50 -74.38 4.37 26.88
C ASN A 50 -75.23 3.26 27.55
N THR A 51 -74.62 2.36 28.33
CA THR A 51 -75.37 1.35 29.11
C THR A 51 -76.35 2.02 30.08
N LEU A 52 -75.91 3.03 30.84
CA LEU A 52 -76.78 3.75 31.76
C LEU A 52 -77.98 4.38 31.04
N LYS A 53 -77.75 4.98 29.87
CA LYS A 53 -78.79 5.56 29.04
C LYS A 53 -79.83 4.51 28.60
N GLU A 54 -79.38 3.33 28.18
CA GLU A 54 -80.26 2.22 27.80
C GLU A 54 -81.13 1.75 28.99
N GLU A 55 -80.54 1.60 30.18
CA GLU A 55 -81.27 1.18 31.39
C GLU A 55 -82.32 2.22 31.85
N ILE A 56 -82.00 3.51 31.73
CA ILE A 56 -82.93 4.61 31.99
C ILE A 56 -84.11 4.56 31.00
N ALA A 57 -83.82 4.37 29.71
CA ALA A 57 -84.84 4.26 28.67
C ALA A 57 -85.75 3.05 28.93
N GLU A 58 -85.20 1.91 29.33
CA GLU A 58 -85.95 0.71 29.71
C GLU A 58 -86.89 0.99 30.89
N THR A 59 -86.40 1.63 31.97
CA THR A 59 -87.22 2.01 33.13
C THR A 59 -88.39 2.89 32.69
N LYS A 60 -88.14 3.88 31.83
CA LYS A 60 -89.19 4.74 31.24
C LYS A 60 -90.22 3.93 30.45
N HIS A 61 -89.78 3.01 29.59
CA HIS A 61 -90.67 2.16 28.80
C HIS A 61 -91.53 1.25 29.68
N LEU A 62 -90.96 0.70 30.75
CA LEU A 62 -91.71 -0.10 31.73
C LEU A 62 -92.80 0.73 32.42
N TYR A 63 -92.52 1.99 32.81
CA TYR A 63 -93.56 2.86 33.38
C TYR A 63 -94.62 3.27 32.36
N ASN A 64 -94.26 3.45 31.09
CA ASN A 64 -95.22 3.72 30.04
C ASN A 64 -96.15 2.51 29.81
N ALA A 65 -95.58 1.30 29.78
CA ALA A 65 -96.36 0.06 29.72
C ALA A 65 -97.26 -0.08 30.95
N LEU A 66 -96.75 0.23 32.15
CA LEU A 66 -97.52 0.19 33.40
C LEU A 66 -98.72 1.13 33.33
N ARG A 67 -98.50 2.37 32.91
CA ARG A 67 -99.55 3.36 32.69
C ARG A 67 -100.64 2.85 31.74
N GLY A 68 -100.24 2.29 30.59
CA GLY A 68 -101.17 1.77 29.59
C GLY A 68 -102.04 0.64 30.14
N HIS A 69 -101.43 -0.30 30.87
CA HIS A 69 -102.16 -1.43 31.47
C HIS A 69 -103.06 -1.01 32.63
N LEU A 70 -102.64 -0.06 33.48
CA LEU A 70 -103.51 0.51 34.52
C LEU A 70 -104.73 1.20 33.89
N GLY A 71 -104.54 1.94 32.79
CA GLY A 71 -105.62 2.55 32.03
C GLY A 71 -106.58 1.51 31.41
N PHE A 72 -106.03 0.44 30.82
CA PHE A 72 -106.83 -0.65 30.24
C PHE A 72 -107.61 -1.43 31.32
N ALA A 73 -106.97 -1.72 32.45
CA ALA A 73 -107.59 -2.37 33.60
C ALA A 73 -108.76 -1.54 34.16
N PHE A 74 -108.63 -0.21 34.17
CA PHE A 74 -109.71 0.70 34.56
C PHE A 74 -110.89 0.71 33.58
N ILE A 75 -110.65 0.63 32.25
CA ILE A 75 -111.69 0.75 31.23
C ILE A 75 -112.58 -0.51 31.12
N ILE A 76 -112.00 -1.72 31.23
CA ILE A 76 -112.68 -2.97 30.84
C ILE A 76 -113.24 -3.71 32.06
N ASN A 77 -113.73 -2.98 33.07
CA ASN A 77 -114.27 -3.57 34.30
C ASN A 77 -115.69 -4.14 34.12
N THR A 78 -115.84 -5.11 33.20
CA THR A 78 -117.08 -5.84 32.91
C THR A 78 -116.79 -7.32 32.69
N GLU A 79 -117.31 -8.15 33.62
CA GLU A 79 -117.48 -9.63 33.60
C GLU A 79 -116.43 -10.52 34.32
N THR A 80 -116.96 -11.30 35.28
CA THR A 80 -116.37 -12.24 36.30
C THR A 80 -115.16 -11.75 37.11
N GLU A 81 -115.44 -11.11 38.26
CA GLU A 81 -114.51 -10.36 39.12
C GLU A 81 -113.33 -11.15 39.72
N ALA A 82 -113.43 -12.45 40.01
CA ALA A 82 -112.44 -13.15 40.84
C ALA A 82 -111.15 -13.55 40.10
N ASP A 83 -111.25 -14.19 38.93
CA ASP A 83 -110.09 -14.69 38.20
C ASP A 83 -109.26 -13.56 37.57
N ARG A 84 -109.93 -12.49 37.11
CA ARG A 84 -109.26 -11.32 36.52
C ARG A 84 -108.54 -10.46 37.56
N ALA A 85 -109.09 -10.31 38.76
CA ALA A 85 -108.40 -9.63 39.86
C ALA A 85 -107.10 -10.35 40.26
N ASN A 86 -107.09 -11.68 40.23
CA ASN A 86 -105.89 -12.48 40.47
C ASN A 86 -104.86 -12.33 39.35
N GLN A 87 -105.28 -12.38 38.08
CA GLN A 87 -104.39 -12.13 36.94
C GLN A 87 -103.79 -10.71 36.95
N LEU A 88 -104.59 -9.70 37.31
CA LEU A 88 -104.13 -8.30 37.39
C LEU A 88 -103.14 -8.11 38.54
N LYS A 89 -103.37 -8.75 39.70
CA LYS A 89 -102.41 -8.81 40.83
C LYS A 89 -101.11 -9.49 40.44
N GLU A 90 -101.17 -10.62 39.76
CA GLU A 90 -99.99 -11.35 39.31
C GLU A 90 -99.19 -10.55 38.27
N TRP A 91 -99.88 -9.97 37.28
CA TRP A 91 -99.27 -9.10 36.28
C TRP A 91 -98.60 -7.88 36.92
N PHE A 92 -99.29 -7.15 37.80
CA PHE A 92 -98.75 -5.96 38.44
C PHE A 92 -97.56 -6.29 39.34
N LYS A 93 -97.62 -7.40 40.09
CA LYS A 93 -96.49 -7.90 40.88
C LYS A 93 -95.27 -8.21 40.01
N ASN A 94 -95.47 -8.89 38.88
CA ASN A 94 -94.38 -9.19 37.94
C ASN A 94 -93.81 -7.91 37.32
N HIS A 95 -94.66 -6.95 36.96
CA HIS A 95 -94.25 -5.66 36.39
C HIS A 95 -93.48 -4.79 37.40
N GLN A 96 -93.90 -4.81 38.67
CA GLN A 96 -93.17 -4.18 39.77
C GLN A 96 -91.79 -4.82 40.00
N ALA A 97 -91.68 -6.14 39.85
CA ALA A 97 -90.40 -6.83 39.95
C ALA A 97 -89.44 -6.37 38.84
N LEU A 98 -89.91 -6.29 37.59
CA LEU A 98 -89.13 -5.77 36.45
C LEU A 98 -88.71 -4.32 36.66
N LEU A 99 -89.63 -3.45 37.13
CA LEU A 99 -89.33 -2.06 37.43
C LEU A 99 -88.28 -1.91 38.55
N LYS A 100 -88.41 -2.71 39.61
CA LYS A 100 -87.44 -2.74 40.71
C LYS A 100 -86.07 -3.21 40.22
N GLU A 101 -86.03 -4.20 39.34
CA GLU A 101 -84.79 -4.69 38.75
C GLU A 101 -84.12 -3.62 37.89
N SER A 102 -84.85 -3.04 36.94
CA SER A 102 -84.36 -1.96 36.06
C SER A 102 -83.87 -0.74 36.85
N THR A 103 -84.64 -0.30 37.86
CA THR A 103 -84.24 0.79 38.77
C THR A 103 -82.99 0.46 39.58
N ASN A 104 -82.85 -0.79 40.02
CA ASN A 104 -81.65 -1.23 40.75
C ASN A 104 -80.41 -1.24 39.85
N ARG A 105 -80.55 -1.55 38.55
CA ARG A 105 -79.42 -1.46 37.61
C ARG A 105 -78.94 -0.01 37.45
N VAL A 106 -79.87 0.92 37.22
CA VAL A 106 -79.57 2.38 37.18
C VAL A 106 -78.88 2.84 38.48
N LYS A 107 -79.34 2.37 39.64
CA LYS A 107 -78.76 2.71 40.95
C LYS A 107 -77.31 2.22 41.12
N LYS A 108 -76.92 1.11 40.49
CA LYS A 108 -75.57 0.52 40.59
C LYS A 108 -74.52 1.33 39.85
N HIS A 109 -74.90 2.13 38.85
CA HIS A 109 -73.97 3.01 38.17
C HIS A 109 -73.35 4.00 39.15
N GLN A 110 -72.02 4.07 39.20
CA GLN A 110 -71.22 4.97 40.05
C GLN A 110 -70.21 5.71 39.17
N ASN A 111 -69.51 6.71 39.73
CA ASN A 111 -68.47 7.47 39.01
C ASN A 111 -68.95 8.29 37.80
N LEU A 112 -70.15 8.87 37.91
CA LEU A 112 -70.63 9.87 36.95
C LEU A 112 -70.04 11.25 37.26
N SER A 113 -70.10 12.16 36.29
CA SER A 113 -69.85 13.58 36.55
C SER A 113 -70.82 14.10 37.63
N PRO A 114 -70.44 15.13 38.42
CA PRO A 114 -71.29 15.63 39.50
C PRO A 114 -72.71 16.00 39.04
N GLU A 115 -72.82 16.57 37.84
CA GLU A 115 -74.09 16.97 37.20
C GLU A 115 -74.97 15.77 36.85
N LEU A 116 -74.40 14.76 36.18
CA LEU A 116 -75.11 13.52 35.85
C LEU A 116 -75.51 12.71 37.09
N GLN A 117 -74.67 12.73 38.12
CA GLN A 117 -74.96 12.07 39.40
C GLN A 117 -76.19 12.70 40.06
N GLU A 118 -76.30 14.03 40.05
CA GLU A 118 -77.47 14.76 40.57
C GLU A 118 -78.73 14.44 39.76
N LEU A 119 -78.65 14.47 38.42
CA LEU A 119 -79.77 14.15 37.54
C LEU A 119 -80.24 12.71 37.68
N LYS A 120 -79.31 11.75 37.82
CA LYS A 120 -79.64 10.35 38.13
C LYS A 120 -80.38 10.23 39.46
N LEU A 121 -79.95 10.94 40.50
CA LEU A 121 -80.65 10.93 41.79
C LEU A 121 -82.06 11.53 41.68
N LYS A 122 -82.24 12.63 40.93
CA LYS A 122 -83.56 13.20 40.63
C LYS A 122 -84.45 12.22 39.86
N PHE A 123 -83.90 11.51 38.88
CA PHE A 123 -84.60 10.45 38.15
C PHE A 123 -85.06 9.35 39.10
N LEU A 124 -84.18 8.83 39.95
CA LEU A 124 -84.51 7.79 40.93
C LEU A 124 -85.60 8.24 41.92
N ALA A 125 -85.55 9.50 42.38
CA ALA A 125 -86.62 10.07 43.21
C ALA A 125 -87.96 10.12 42.48
N LYS A 126 -87.97 10.49 41.19
CA LYS A 126 -89.20 10.47 40.37
C LYS A 126 -89.72 9.08 40.08
N VAL A 127 -88.84 8.11 39.93
CA VAL A 127 -89.20 6.69 39.86
C VAL A 127 -89.86 6.23 41.16
N GLU A 128 -89.33 6.62 42.32
CA GLU A 128 -89.91 6.28 43.63
C GLU A 128 -91.28 6.94 43.85
N ASP A 129 -91.40 8.24 43.57
CA ASP A 129 -92.67 8.99 43.59
C ASP A 129 -93.73 8.27 42.72
N LEU A 130 -93.36 7.90 41.49
CA LEU A 130 -94.27 7.27 40.54
C LEU A 130 -94.61 5.83 40.95
N SER A 131 -93.67 5.08 41.52
CA SER A 131 -93.91 3.74 42.05
C SER A 131 -94.97 3.74 43.15
N ALA A 132 -94.87 4.68 44.09
CA ALA A 132 -95.86 4.86 45.16
C ALA A 132 -97.25 5.20 44.60
N LEU A 133 -97.31 6.10 43.60
CA LEU A 133 -98.56 6.42 42.91
C LEU A 133 -99.12 5.22 42.12
N SER A 134 -98.27 4.43 41.45
CA SER A 134 -98.68 3.21 40.73
C SER A 134 -99.31 2.20 41.67
N GLN A 135 -98.75 1.99 42.87
CA GLN A 135 -99.30 1.09 43.89
C GLN A 135 -100.67 1.59 44.37
N ASN A 136 -100.77 2.87 44.73
CA ASN A 136 -102.04 3.46 45.17
C ASN A 136 -103.12 3.39 44.07
N ASN A 137 -102.74 3.66 42.82
CA ASN A 137 -103.61 3.48 41.65
C ASN A 137 -104.12 2.05 41.52
N PHE A 138 -103.21 1.08 41.62
CA PHE A 138 -103.55 -0.32 41.55
C PHE A 138 -104.54 -0.74 42.65
N ASP A 139 -104.28 -0.36 43.90
CA ASP A 139 -105.13 -0.67 45.05
C ASP A 139 -106.53 -0.03 44.90
N LYS A 140 -106.60 1.20 44.39
CA LYS A 140 -107.87 1.88 44.09
C LYS A 140 -108.64 1.20 42.96
N ILE A 141 -107.98 0.81 41.86
CA ILE A 141 -108.60 0.08 40.74
C ILE A 141 -109.18 -1.24 41.24
N LEU A 142 -108.41 -2.00 42.02
CA LEU A 142 -108.81 -3.31 42.55
C LEU A 142 -110.03 -3.23 43.49
N ASN A 143 -110.16 -2.15 44.25
CA ASN A 143 -111.25 -1.93 45.21
C ASN A 143 -112.47 -1.19 44.62
N SER A 144 -112.42 -0.80 43.34
CA SER A 144 -113.49 -0.07 42.66
C SER A 144 -114.38 -1.00 41.82
N THR A 145 -115.69 -1.01 42.07
CA THR A 145 -116.68 -1.70 41.23
C THR A 145 -117.29 -0.74 40.22
N SER A 146 -117.56 -1.19 38.98
CA SER A 146 -118.14 -0.36 37.91
C SER A 146 -119.55 0.18 38.20
N SER A 147 -120.16 -0.25 39.31
CA SER A 147 -121.46 0.19 39.84
C SER A 147 -121.40 1.43 40.76
N ASP A 148 -120.21 1.86 41.22
CA ASP A 148 -120.05 2.99 42.16
C ASP A 148 -119.49 4.24 41.45
N SER A 149 -120.39 5.13 41.02
CA SER A 149 -120.08 6.28 40.17
C SER A 149 -119.16 7.31 40.82
N LEU A 150 -119.19 7.43 42.16
CA LEU A 150 -118.33 8.35 42.91
C LEU A 150 -116.88 7.83 42.93
N LYS A 151 -116.68 6.54 43.25
CA LYS A 151 -115.36 5.91 43.21
C LYS A 151 -114.77 5.87 41.80
N TYR A 152 -115.60 5.68 40.78
CA TYR A 152 -115.15 5.72 39.39
C TYR A 152 -114.56 7.09 39.00
N GLN A 153 -115.15 8.20 39.44
CA GLN A 153 -114.61 9.55 39.17
C GLN A 153 -113.31 9.81 39.95
N GLU A 154 -113.22 9.39 41.21
CA GLU A 154 -111.99 9.53 42.01
C GLU A 154 -110.80 8.77 41.40
N VAL A 155 -111.03 7.54 40.93
CA VAL A 155 -109.98 6.73 40.28
C VAL A 155 -109.61 7.32 38.91
N LYS A 156 -110.58 7.84 38.16
CA LYS A 156 -110.33 8.52 36.89
C LYS A 156 -109.51 9.79 37.07
N GLU A 157 -109.89 10.67 38.00
CA GLU A 157 -109.17 11.93 38.25
C GLU A 157 -107.74 11.65 38.71
N PHE A 158 -107.53 10.68 39.60
CA PHE A 158 -106.21 10.31 40.10
C PHE A 158 -105.32 9.63 39.02
N LEU A 159 -105.86 8.72 38.20
CA LEU A 159 -105.13 8.05 37.11
C LEU A 159 -104.77 8.98 35.94
N PHE A 160 -105.69 9.88 35.57
CA PHE A 160 -105.53 10.70 34.37
C PHE A 160 -105.01 12.12 34.65
N SER A 161 -105.05 12.59 35.90
CA SER A 161 -104.45 13.87 36.33
C SER A 161 -103.14 13.66 37.09
N GLU A 162 -103.20 13.27 38.37
CA GLU A 162 -102.01 13.22 39.25
C GLU A 162 -100.93 12.25 38.74
N TYR A 163 -101.32 11.02 38.38
CA TYR A 163 -100.39 10.04 37.84
C TYR A 163 -99.85 10.45 36.47
N SER A 164 -100.68 11.08 35.64
CA SER A 164 -100.25 11.62 34.34
C SER A 164 -99.21 12.73 34.53
N THR A 165 -99.42 13.66 35.46
CA THR A 165 -98.47 14.74 35.76
C THR A 165 -97.16 14.19 36.33
N SER A 166 -97.21 13.23 37.26
CA SER A 166 -95.99 12.59 37.80
C SER A 166 -95.24 11.81 36.72
N PHE A 167 -95.95 11.09 35.85
CA PHE A 167 -95.35 10.41 34.70
C PHE A 167 -94.72 11.41 33.71
N GLN A 168 -95.36 12.54 33.41
CA GLN A 168 -94.75 13.58 32.58
C GLN A 168 -93.48 14.16 33.22
N ASN A 169 -93.45 14.33 34.54
CA ASN A 169 -92.24 14.75 35.25
C ASN A 169 -91.11 13.72 35.13
N LEU A 170 -91.43 12.42 35.20
CA LEU A 170 -90.45 11.36 34.93
C LEU A 170 -89.94 11.40 33.50
N ILE A 171 -90.82 11.59 32.51
CA ILE A 171 -90.44 11.73 31.10
C ILE A 171 -89.50 12.91 30.90
N ASN A 172 -89.84 14.09 31.42
CA ASN A 172 -89.02 15.29 31.30
C ASN A 172 -87.64 15.13 31.97
N THR A 173 -87.60 14.51 33.16
CA THR A 173 -86.34 14.22 33.87
C THR A 173 -85.50 13.22 33.10
N THR A 174 -86.14 12.20 32.52
CA THR A 174 -85.48 11.18 31.70
C THR A 174 -84.89 11.79 30.43
N GLN A 175 -85.64 12.63 29.71
CA GLN A 175 -85.17 13.30 28.49
C GLN A 175 -83.98 14.22 28.78
N THR A 176 -84.01 14.94 29.91
CA THR A 176 -82.89 15.79 30.34
C THR A 176 -81.65 14.95 30.62
N LEU A 177 -81.80 13.85 31.36
CA LEU A 177 -80.70 12.95 31.69
C LEU A 177 -80.15 12.22 30.45
N GLU A 178 -81.01 11.72 29.56
CA GLU A 178 -80.60 11.09 28.29
C GLU A 178 -79.80 12.07 27.42
N LYS A 179 -80.26 13.32 27.32
CA LYS A 179 -79.58 14.38 26.56
C LYS A 179 -78.19 14.69 27.13
N ASP A 180 -78.07 14.82 28.45
CA ASP A 180 -76.79 15.15 29.08
C ASP A 180 -75.82 13.95 29.05
N LEU A 181 -76.32 12.71 29.13
CA LEU A 181 -75.54 11.49 28.90
C LEU A 181 -74.99 11.43 27.46
N GLU A 182 -75.83 11.75 26.47
CA GLU A 182 -75.40 11.86 25.06
C GLU A 182 -74.36 12.97 24.87
N ALA A 183 -74.56 14.13 25.49
CA ALA A 183 -73.63 15.25 25.41
C ALA A 183 -72.26 14.89 25.99
N GLU A 184 -72.22 14.29 27.19
CA GLU A 184 -70.94 13.86 27.81
C GLU A 184 -70.25 12.78 26.96
N SER A 185 -70.98 11.77 26.49
CA SER A 185 -70.46 10.74 25.58
C SER A 185 -69.87 11.35 24.30
N HIS A 186 -70.58 12.28 23.66
CA HIS A 186 -70.10 12.98 22.48
C HIS A 186 -68.84 13.82 22.75
N THR A 187 -68.76 14.50 23.90
CA THR A 187 -67.54 15.24 24.27
C THR A 187 -66.32 14.34 24.43
N LEU A 188 -66.49 13.15 25.03
CA LEU A 188 -65.41 12.16 25.15
C LEU A 188 -64.96 11.63 23.78
N ILE A 189 -65.90 11.38 22.85
CA ILE A 189 -65.55 10.97 21.47
C ILE A 189 -64.71 12.05 20.77
N LEU A 190 -65.09 13.32 20.89
CA LEU A 190 -64.31 14.43 20.33
C LEU A 190 -62.94 14.55 20.99
N GLU A 191 -62.84 14.32 22.30
CA GLU A 191 -61.56 14.33 23.03
C GLU A 191 -60.63 13.21 22.55
N ILE A 192 -61.15 11.98 22.37
CA ILE A 192 -60.41 10.86 21.78
C ILE A 192 -59.90 11.24 20.39
N GLN A 193 -60.77 11.73 19.51
CA GLN A 193 -60.40 12.12 18.14
C GLN A 193 -59.34 13.21 18.11
N SER A 194 -59.48 14.23 18.96
CA SER A 194 -58.52 15.33 19.10
C SER A 194 -57.16 14.83 19.58
N GLN A 195 -57.15 13.97 20.61
CA GLN A 195 -55.94 13.38 21.15
C GLN A 195 -55.25 12.48 20.13
N GLU A 196 -55.99 11.64 19.41
CA GLU A 196 -55.45 10.82 18.34
C GLU A 196 -54.83 11.67 17.23
N ASN A 197 -55.51 12.74 16.80
CA ASN A 197 -54.99 13.63 15.77
C ASN A 197 -53.72 14.34 16.21
N THR A 198 -53.68 14.82 17.46
CA THR A 198 -52.48 15.45 18.05
C THR A 198 -51.33 14.45 18.12
N ALA A 199 -51.59 13.21 18.55
CA ALA A 199 -50.60 12.15 18.60
C ALA A 199 -50.08 11.77 17.20
N LYS A 200 -50.97 11.61 16.21
CA LYS A 200 -50.63 11.32 14.81
C LYS A 200 -49.68 12.38 14.25
N TRP A 201 -50.02 13.67 14.39
CA TRP A 201 -49.15 14.75 13.93
C TRP A 201 -47.82 14.82 14.69
N GLY A 202 -47.84 14.59 16.02
CA GLY A 202 -46.62 14.50 16.82
C GLY A 202 -45.68 13.39 16.36
N ILE A 203 -46.22 12.20 16.09
CA ILE A 203 -45.45 11.06 15.55
C ILE A 203 -44.90 11.38 14.15
N ILE A 204 -45.71 11.96 13.26
CA ILE A 204 -45.25 12.35 11.91
C ILE A 204 -44.07 13.33 11.99
N ILE A 205 -44.20 14.39 12.78
CA ILE A 205 -43.13 15.38 12.96
C ILE A 205 -41.87 14.71 13.54
N PHE A 206 -42.02 13.84 14.52
CA PHE A 206 -40.91 13.12 15.12
C PHE A 206 -40.20 12.20 14.12
N ILE A 207 -40.94 11.46 13.29
CA ILE A 207 -40.39 10.61 12.22
C ILE A 207 -39.60 11.46 11.22
N VAL A 208 -40.10 12.63 10.84
CA VAL A 208 -39.40 13.55 9.92
C VAL A 208 -38.08 14.03 10.54
N ILE A 209 -38.09 14.46 11.80
CA ILE A 209 -36.88 14.90 12.51
C ILE A 209 -35.87 13.75 12.64
N ALA A 210 -36.33 12.56 13.04
CA ALA A 210 -35.50 11.37 13.13
C ALA A 210 -34.87 11.02 11.77
N GLY A 211 -35.65 11.10 10.69
CA GLY A 211 -35.17 10.89 9.32
C GLY A 211 -34.08 11.88 8.90
N ILE A 212 -34.23 13.17 9.23
CA ILE A 212 -33.21 14.20 8.97
C ILE A 212 -31.93 13.89 9.74
N ILE A 213 -32.04 13.51 11.02
CA ILE A 213 -30.87 13.16 11.86
C ILE A 213 -30.15 11.94 11.27
N LEU A 214 -30.88 10.89 10.91
CA LEU A 214 -30.31 9.68 10.29
C LEU A 214 -29.66 9.99 8.93
N PHE A 215 -30.26 10.86 8.12
CA PHE A 215 -29.69 11.30 6.85
C PHE A 215 -28.38 12.07 7.03
N LEU A 216 -28.34 13.03 7.96
CA LEU A 216 -27.12 13.76 8.30
C LEU A 216 -26.03 12.81 8.80
N PHE A 217 -26.38 11.84 9.63
CA PHE A 217 -25.44 10.86 10.15
C PHE A 217 -24.90 9.93 9.05
N SER A 218 -25.76 9.49 8.12
CA SER A 218 -25.35 8.72 6.95
C SER A 218 -24.32 9.48 6.10
N ASN A 219 -24.56 10.77 5.83
CA ASN A 219 -23.60 11.60 5.09
C ASN A 219 -22.26 11.76 5.84
N LEU A 220 -22.29 11.85 7.18
CA LEU A 220 -21.08 11.86 7.99
C LEU A 220 -20.28 10.55 7.89
N LEU A 221 -20.95 9.38 7.87
CA LEU A 221 -20.28 8.10 7.65
C LEU A 221 -19.64 8.03 6.27
N ILE A 222 -20.36 8.43 5.22
CA ILE A 222 -19.83 8.43 3.85
C ILE A 222 -18.53 9.24 3.78
N GLN A 223 -18.50 10.41 4.41
CA GLN A 223 -17.32 11.28 4.41
C GLN A 223 -16.18 10.79 5.30
N SER A 224 -16.48 10.10 6.41
CA SER A 224 -15.48 9.69 7.39
C SER A 224 -14.97 8.26 7.21
N ILE A 225 -15.67 7.43 6.44
CA ILE A 225 -15.34 6.01 6.23
C ILE A 225 -15.27 5.70 4.74
N THR A 226 -16.37 5.85 4.00
CA THR A 226 -16.48 5.39 2.61
C THR A 226 -15.53 6.12 1.68
N ARG A 227 -15.47 7.46 1.74
CA ARG A 227 -14.59 8.25 0.87
C ARG A 227 -13.11 7.94 1.08
N PRO A 228 -12.55 7.96 2.30
CA PRO A 228 -11.15 7.60 2.50
C PRO A 228 -10.81 6.16 2.13
N ILE A 229 -11.73 5.20 2.33
CA ILE A 229 -11.53 3.81 1.88
C ILE A 229 -11.46 3.73 0.35
N ASN A 230 -12.35 4.44 -0.37
CA ASN A 230 -12.31 4.47 -1.83
C ASN A 230 -11.05 5.16 -2.36
N GLN A 231 -10.57 6.21 -1.68
CA GLN A 231 -9.28 6.84 -2.01
C GLN A 231 -8.11 5.88 -1.78
N ALA A 232 -8.08 5.19 -0.64
CA ALA A 232 -7.06 4.20 -0.36
C ALA A 232 -7.07 3.06 -1.38
N LYS A 233 -8.27 2.60 -1.80
CA LYS A 233 -8.44 1.63 -2.88
C LYS A 233 -7.83 2.14 -4.18
N SER A 234 -8.20 3.34 -4.63
CA SER A 234 -7.69 3.91 -5.89
C SER A 234 -6.16 4.09 -5.86
N ASN A 235 -5.61 4.54 -4.73
CA ASN A 235 -4.17 4.65 -4.55
C ASN A 235 -3.49 3.28 -4.59
N LEU A 236 -4.10 2.24 -4.01
CA LEU A 236 -3.60 0.87 -4.10
C LEU A 236 -3.63 0.32 -5.53
N GLU A 237 -4.67 0.65 -6.31
CA GLU A 237 -4.77 0.29 -7.73
C GLU A 237 -3.64 0.94 -8.54
N GLN A 238 -3.43 2.25 -8.42
CA GLN A 238 -2.30 2.95 -9.04
C GLN A 238 -0.96 2.35 -8.66
N LEU A 239 -0.77 2.07 -7.37
CA LEU A 239 0.44 1.44 -6.87
C LEU A 239 0.66 0.03 -7.46
N SER A 240 -0.42 -0.74 -7.65
CA SER A 240 -0.34 -2.07 -8.27
C SER A 240 0.03 -2.02 -9.75
N GLU A 241 -0.28 -0.91 -10.43
CA GLU A 241 0.12 -0.61 -11.81
C GLU A 241 1.55 -0.04 -11.90
N GLY A 242 2.22 0.15 -10.75
CA GLY A 242 3.58 0.68 -10.68
C GLY A 242 3.68 2.20 -10.59
N GLU A 243 2.55 2.90 -10.44
CA GLU A 243 2.52 4.34 -10.24
C GLU A 243 2.75 4.70 -8.76
N LEU A 244 3.28 5.89 -8.48
CA LEU A 244 3.50 6.39 -7.12
C LEU A 244 2.45 7.47 -6.79
N PRO A 245 1.30 7.11 -6.20
CA PRO A 245 0.23 8.05 -5.90
C PRO A 245 0.59 9.00 -4.76
N ASP A 246 0.07 10.23 -4.81
CA ASP A 246 0.13 11.14 -3.66
C ASP A 246 -0.92 10.77 -2.60
N VAL A 247 -0.46 10.11 -1.54
CA VAL A 247 -1.33 9.69 -0.44
C VAL A 247 -1.57 10.85 0.54
N ILE A 248 -2.77 11.41 0.51
CA ILE A 248 -3.18 12.46 1.45
C ILE A 248 -3.42 11.86 2.83
N LEU A 249 -2.66 12.33 3.82
CA LEU A 249 -2.84 11.94 5.22
C LEU A 249 -4.05 12.67 5.82
N ASN A 250 -4.92 11.92 6.48
CA ASN A 250 -6.04 12.47 7.23
C ASN A 250 -5.68 12.61 8.71
N GLU A 251 -6.15 13.68 9.35
CA GLU A 251 -5.90 13.96 10.77
C GLU A 251 -6.65 13.04 11.76
N ASN A 252 -7.54 12.18 11.26
CA ASN A 252 -8.33 11.29 12.12
C ASN A 252 -7.40 10.26 12.80
N LYS A 253 -7.81 9.77 13.97
CA LYS A 253 -7.04 8.77 14.77
C LYS A 253 -7.65 7.37 14.74
N ASP A 254 -8.46 7.08 13.71
CA ASP A 254 -9.20 5.82 13.59
C ASP A 254 -8.42 4.73 12.81
N GLU A 255 -9.05 3.57 12.64
CA GLU A 255 -8.48 2.45 11.87
C GLU A 255 -8.20 2.82 10.41
N VAL A 256 -9.05 3.67 9.82
CA VAL A 256 -8.92 4.12 8.42
C VAL A 256 -7.67 4.97 8.26
N SER A 257 -7.42 5.92 9.17
CA SER A 257 -6.20 6.72 9.16
C SER A 257 -4.95 5.89 9.37
N ARG A 258 -4.98 4.88 10.24
CA ARG A 258 -3.84 3.96 10.41
C ARG A 258 -3.54 3.20 9.12
N MET A 259 -4.58 2.72 8.43
CA MET A 259 -4.45 2.05 7.14
C MET A 259 -3.85 2.98 6.07
N ILE A 260 -4.34 4.22 5.97
CA ILE A 260 -3.82 5.24 5.04
C ILE A 260 -2.37 5.60 5.38
N GLY A 261 -2.03 5.71 6.67
CA GLY A 261 -0.65 5.95 7.12
C GLY A 261 0.29 4.82 6.71
N SER A 262 -0.13 3.56 6.85
CA SER A 262 0.63 2.40 6.36
C SER A 262 0.79 2.41 4.84
N LEU A 263 -0.28 2.77 4.09
CA LEU A 263 -0.22 2.92 2.63
C LEU A 263 0.75 4.03 2.21
N HIS A 264 0.70 5.18 2.87
CA HIS A 264 1.64 6.28 2.65
C HIS A 264 3.09 5.84 2.90
N GLN A 265 3.36 5.16 4.01
CA GLN A 265 4.71 4.66 4.30
C GLN A 265 5.20 3.67 3.23
N LEU A 266 4.30 2.85 2.69
CA LEU A 266 4.61 1.93 1.61
C LEU A 266 4.98 2.68 0.32
N VAL A 267 4.20 3.71 -0.06
CA VAL A 267 4.53 4.57 -1.21
C VAL A 267 5.88 5.26 -1.03
N VAL A 268 6.16 5.79 0.17
CA VAL A 268 7.45 6.41 0.50
C VAL A 268 8.60 5.41 0.32
N ASN A 269 8.45 4.18 0.82
CA ASN A 269 9.47 3.14 0.66
C ASN A 269 9.69 2.78 -0.82
N GLN A 270 8.62 2.74 -1.63
CA GLN A 270 8.71 2.48 -3.07
C GLN A 270 9.40 3.63 -3.84
N LYS A 271 9.16 4.88 -3.43
CA LYS A 271 9.87 6.04 -3.98
C LYS A 271 11.37 5.97 -3.68
N GLN A 272 11.73 5.66 -2.44
CA GLN A 272 13.13 5.48 -2.04
C GLN A 272 13.81 4.31 -2.77
N LEU A 273 13.08 3.21 -3.02
CA LEU A 273 13.54 2.09 -3.85
C LEU A 273 13.86 2.55 -5.29
N MET A 274 12.95 3.28 -5.91
CA MET A 274 13.14 3.82 -7.26
C MET A 274 14.36 4.73 -7.31
N ASP A 275 14.49 5.65 -6.34
CA ASP A 275 15.62 6.58 -6.26
C ASP A 275 16.95 5.85 -6.06
N PHE A 276 16.99 4.82 -5.20
CA PHE A 276 18.17 3.96 -5.03
C PHE A 276 18.55 3.28 -6.33
N THR A 277 17.58 2.65 -6.99
CA THR A 277 17.82 1.89 -8.24
C THR A 277 18.30 2.81 -9.35
N ARG A 278 17.75 4.03 -9.45
CA ARG A 278 18.19 5.05 -10.40
C ARG A 278 19.63 5.50 -10.15
N GLN A 279 20.02 5.71 -8.89
CA GLN A 279 21.40 6.07 -8.55
C GLN A 279 22.39 4.95 -8.90
N VAL A 280 22.04 3.69 -8.60
CA VAL A 280 22.86 2.53 -8.97
C VAL A 280 22.99 2.40 -10.48
N ALA A 281 21.90 2.61 -11.23
CA ALA A 281 21.92 2.60 -12.69
C ALA A 281 22.78 3.73 -13.30
N GLN A 282 22.96 4.83 -12.57
CA GLN A 282 23.84 5.94 -12.93
C GLN A 282 25.30 5.75 -12.46
N ASN A 283 25.69 4.51 -12.13
CA ASN A 283 27.01 4.14 -11.60
C ASN A 283 27.38 4.79 -10.26
N ASN A 284 26.40 5.31 -9.50
CA ASN A 284 26.63 5.77 -8.14
C ASN A 284 26.45 4.61 -7.15
N PHE A 285 27.55 3.90 -6.88
CA PHE A 285 27.58 2.76 -5.96
C PHE A 285 27.81 3.13 -4.48
N SER A 286 27.87 4.42 -4.16
CA SER A 286 28.05 4.93 -2.79
C SER A 286 26.74 5.24 -2.08
N VAL A 287 25.60 5.08 -2.77
CA VAL A 287 24.27 5.34 -2.20
C VAL A 287 23.93 4.37 -1.06
N GLU A 288 23.43 4.90 0.05
CA GLU A 288 22.92 4.14 1.18
C GLU A 288 21.44 3.80 1.01
N ALA A 289 21.04 2.61 1.48
CA ALA A 289 19.64 2.18 1.42
C ALA A 289 18.87 2.64 2.67
N SER A 290 18.04 3.68 2.52
CA SER A 290 17.21 4.24 3.60
C SER A 290 15.77 3.69 3.65
N MET A 291 15.33 3.06 2.57
CA MET A 291 14.05 2.37 2.43
C MET A 291 13.84 1.26 3.46
N TYR A 292 12.59 1.07 3.91
CA TYR A 292 12.20 0.04 4.88
C TYR A 292 13.04 0.06 6.18
N ASN A 293 13.49 1.25 6.61
CA ASN A 293 14.40 1.43 7.75
C ASN A 293 15.70 0.61 7.64
N GLY A 294 16.17 0.36 6.41
CA GLY A 294 17.39 -0.42 6.15
C GLY A 294 17.26 -1.92 6.44
N LYS A 295 16.05 -2.44 6.59
CA LYS A 295 15.79 -3.84 6.94
C LYS A 295 14.95 -4.56 5.89
N GLY A 296 15.08 -5.89 5.88
CA GLY A 296 14.24 -6.79 5.09
C GLY A 296 14.94 -7.34 3.84
N PRO A 297 14.35 -8.39 3.23
CA PRO A 297 15.00 -9.13 2.13
C PRO A 297 15.23 -8.29 0.88
N ILE A 298 14.28 -7.40 0.55
CA ILE A 298 14.38 -6.52 -0.64
C ILE A 298 15.60 -5.60 -0.52
N VAL A 299 15.83 -5.01 0.66
CA VAL A 299 16.98 -4.14 0.91
C VAL A 299 18.29 -4.92 0.77
N GLN A 300 18.36 -6.13 1.33
CA GLN A 300 19.55 -6.98 1.24
C GLN A 300 19.88 -7.37 -0.21
N ALA A 301 18.87 -7.78 -0.98
CA ALA A 301 19.05 -8.14 -2.39
C ALA A 301 19.57 -6.97 -3.23
N LEU A 302 19.07 -5.75 -2.98
CA LEU A 302 19.50 -4.55 -3.70
C LEU A 302 20.91 -4.10 -3.30
N LEU A 303 21.27 -4.20 -2.02
CA LEU A 303 22.63 -3.94 -1.56
C LEU A 303 23.61 -4.94 -2.17
N GLN A 304 23.22 -6.22 -2.26
CA GLN A 304 24.00 -7.24 -2.94
C GLN A 304 24.17 -6.90 -4.42
N MET A 305 23.08 -6.56 -5.13
CA MET A 305 23.11 -6.13 -6.53
C MET A 305 24.06 -4.94 -6.75
N ARG A 306 23.93 -3.88 -5.93
CA ARG A 306 24.83 -2.70 -5.98
C ARG A 306 26.29 -3.11 -5.79
N ASN A 307 26.59 -3.97 -4.81
CA ASN A 307 27.95 -4.40 -4.53
C ASN A 307 28.53 -5.24 -5.69
N SER A 308 27.75 -6.16 -6.26
CA SER A 308 28.17 -6.94 -7.43
C SER A 308 28.41 -6.06 -8.66
N LEU A 309 27.55 -5.06 -8.91
CA LEU A 309 27.76 -4.09 -9.98
C LEU A 309 29.00 -3.24 -9.76
N LYS A 310 29.24 -2.79 -8.53
CA LYS A 310 30.47 -2.06 -8.15
C LYS A 310 31.72 -2.89 -8.43
N GLU A 311 31.72 -4.15 -8.00
CA GLU A 311 32.84 -5.07 -8.23
C GLU A 311 33.06 -5.32 -9.73
N SER A 312 31.97 -5.53 -10.49
CA SER A 312 32.03 -5.70 -11.95
C SER A 312 32.62 -4.46 -12.64
N ALA A 313 32.17 -3.26 -12.28
CA ALA A 313 32.66 -2.01 -12.83
C ALA A 313 34.15 -1.78 -12.50
N GLN A 314 34.59 -2.16 -11.29
CA GLN A 314 36.00 -2.10 -10.90
C GLN A 314 36.87 -3.07 -11.73
N LYS A 315 36.43 -4.32 -11.90
CA LYS A 315 37.14 -5.30 -12.74
C LYS A 315 37.21 -4.86 -14.20
N GLU A 316 36.12 -4.31 -14.73
CA GLU A 316 36.08 -3.77 -16.09
C GLU A 316 37.02 -2.58 -16.26
N ALA A 317 37.05 -1.66 -15.28
CA ALA A 317 37.99 -0.54 -15.30
C ALA A 317 39.46 -1.01 -15.26
N GLN A 318 39.79 -2.01 -14.45
CA GLN A 318 41.13 -2.62 -14.40
C GLN A 318 41.51 -3.27 -15.73
N LYS A 319 40.59 -4.01 -16.36
CA LYS A 319 40.79 -4.64 -17.68
C LYS A 319 40.98 -3.61 -18.78
N ASN A 320 40.17 -2.54 -18.78
CA ASN A 320 40.28 -1.46 -19.75
C ASN A 320 41.61 -0.71 -19.60
N TRP A 321 42.03 -0.43 -18.37
CA TRP A 321 43.36 0.12 -18.09
C TRP A 321 44.45 -0.81 -18.63
N HIS A 322 44.43 -2.10 -18.31
CA HIS A 322 45.41 -3.08 -18.79
C HIS A 322 45.55 -3.09 -20.32
N ASN A 323 44.42 -3.18 -21.02
CA ASN A 323 44.38 -3.20 -22.49
C ASN A 323 44.85 -1.88 -23.10
N GLU A 324 44.48 -0.74 -22.52
CA GLU A 324 44.94 0.58 -22.96
C GLU A 324 46.46 0.69 -22.82
N GLY A 325 47.01 0.21 -21.70
CA GLY A 325 48.44 0.15 -21.44
C GLY A 325 49.19 -0.65 -22.51
N LEU A 326 48.74 -1.87 -22.81
CA LEU A 326 49.35 -2.73 -23.82
C LEU A 326 49.23 -2.15 -25.23
N SER A 327 48.10 -1.52 -25.55
CA SER A 327 47.89 -0.85 -26.83
C SER A 327 48.89 0.30 -27.03
N LYS A 328 49.05 1.16 -26.01
CA LYS A 328 50.04 2.25 -26.03
C LYS A 328 51.46 1.73 -26.13
N LEU A 329 51.81 0.70 -25.36
CA LEU A 329 53.13 0.06 -25.43
C LEU A 329 53.40 -0.51 -26.83
N SER A 330 52.43 -1.21 -27.41
CA SER A 330 52.55 -1.79 -28.76
C SER A 330 52.73 -0.72 -29.84
N GLN A 331 52.12 0.46 -29.66
CA GLN A 331 52.35 1.60 -30.55
C GLN A 331 53.78 2.15 -30.43
N LEU A 332 54.33 2.20 -29.21
CA LEU A 332 55.72 2.63 -28.99
C LEU A 332 56.71 1.65 -29.62
N LEU A 333 56.52 0.34 -29.42
CA LEU A 333 57.39 -0.70 -29.97
C LEU A 333 57.41 -0.70 -31.51
N ARG A 334 56.29 -0.40 -32.17
CA ARG A 334 56.19 -0.35 -33.64
C ARG A 334 56.80 0.90 -34.29
N ASN A 335 57.30 1.86 -33.52
CA ASN A 335 57.83 3.10 -34.08
C ASN A 335 59.24 2.90 -34.67
N LYS A 336 59.29 2.46 -35.94
CA LYS A 336 60.53 2.13 -36.67
C LYS A 336 61.50 3.30 -36.90
N ASN A 337 61.10 4.53 -36.60
CA ASN A 337 61.92 5.72 -36.82
C ASN A 337 62.81 6.08 -35.60
N MET A 338 62.71 5.34 -34.50
CA MET A 338 63.50 5.58 -33.29
C MET A 338 64.75 4.71 -33.27
N ASP A 339 65.88 5.28 -32.88
CA ASP A 339 67.06 4.48 -32.58
C ASP A 339 66.85 3.62 -31.32
N HIS A 340 67.66 2.56 -31.18
CA HIS A 340 67.50 1.57 -30.12
C HIS A 340 67.61 2.20 -28.71
N GLN A 341 68.53 3.16 -28.54
CA GLN A 341 68.76 3.80 -27.24
C GLN A 341 67.60 4.72 -26.83
N THR A 342 67.02 5.47 -27.77
CA THR A 342 65.86 6.33 -27.52
C THR A 342 64.61 5.50 -27.29
N LEU A 343 64.47 4.35 -27.97
CA LEU A 343 63.36 3.41 -27.74
C LEU A 343 63.35 2.92 -26.29
N HIS A 344 64.49 2.42 -25.77
CA HIS A 344 64.57 1.94 -24.38
C HIS A 344 64.30 3.01 -23.35
N ALA A 345 64.86 4.21 -23.55
CA ALA A 345 64.59 5.36 -22.68
C ALA A 345 63.10 5.73 -22.67
N THR A 346 62.43 5.66 -23.83
CA THR A 346 60.99 5.95 -23.95
C THR A 346 60.13 4.85 -23.33
N LEU A 347 60.51 3.58 -23.51
CA LEU A 347 59.81 2.43 -22.91
C LEU A 347 59.84 2.50 -21.38
N ILE A 348 61.03 2.66 -20.78
CA ILE A 348 61.12 2.74 -19.32
C ILE A 348 60.38 3.95 -18.77
N GLN A 349 60.45 5.10 -19.45
CA GLN A 349 59.70 6.28 -19.05
C GLN A 349 58.18 6.05 -19.12
N PHE A 350 57.69 5.40 -20.18
CA PHE A 350 56.27 5.06 -20.33
C PHE A 350 55.82 4.14 -19.20
N VAL A 351 56.52 3.02 -19.00
CA VAL A 351 56.17 2.01 -18.01
C VAL A 351 56.13 2.63 -16.61
N VAL A 352 57.20 3.32 -16.20
CA VAL A 352 57.28 3.97 -14.88
C VAL A 352 56.13 4.96 -14.67
N LYS A 353 55.86 5.82 -15.66
CA LYS A 353 54.77 6.81 -15.55
C LYS A 353 53.39 6.17 -15.56
N TYR A 354 53.17 5.13 -16.36
CA TYR A 354 51.87 4.49 -16.53
C TYR A 354 51.44 3.74 -15.28
N VAL A 355 52.35 3.00 -14.66
CA VAL A 355 52.10 2.32 -13.37
C VAL A 355 52.28 3.23 -12.15
N LYS A 356 52.69 4.49 -12.38
CA LYS A 356 53.00 5.49 -11.34
C LYS A 356 54.11 5.05 -10.38
N ALA A 357 55.07 4.27 -10.88
CA ALA A 357 56.31 3.97 -10.15
C ALA A 357 57.23 5.20 -10.12
N ASN A 358 58.29 5.14 -9.33
CA ASN A 358 59.19 6.28 -9.12
C ASN A 358 60.49 6.16 -9.91
N GLN A 359 61.04 4.95 -9.98
CA GLN A 359 62.29 4.66 -10.68
C GLN A 359 62.17 3.36 -11.43
N GLY A 360 62.98 3.21 -12.48
CA GLY A 360 63.08 1.95 -13.17
C GLY A 360 64.29 1.83 -14.07
N SER A 361 64.65 0.58 -14.38
CA SER A 361 65.80 0.22 -15.20
C SER A 361 65.45 -0.94 -16.11
N ILE A 362 65.95 -0.91 -17.34
CA ILE A 362 65.87 -2.03 -18.28
C ILE A 362 67.27 -2.61 -18.44
N PHE A 363 67.34 -3.93 -18.29
CA PHE A 363 68.54 -4.74 -18.47
C PHE A 363 68.36 -5.65 -19.67
N HIS A 364 69.39 -5.81 -20.50
CA HIS A 364 69.41 -6.75 -21.62
C HIS A 364 70.40 -7.87 -21.36
N VAL A 365 70.06 -9.07 -21.82
CA VAL A 365 70.99 -10.19 -21.88
C VAL A 365 71.89 -10.02 -23.09
N VAL A 366 73.19 -10.02 -22.83
CA VAL A 366 74.26 -9.98 -23.83
C VAL A 366 75.11 -11.24 -23.68
N GLU A 367 75.49 -11.82 -24.82
CA GLU A 367 76.40 -12.97 -24.88
C GLU A 367 77.73 -12.53 -25.51
N GLU A 368 78.83 -12.72 -24.77
CA GLU A 368 80.19 -12.42 -25.22
C GLU A 368 81.09 -13.57 -24.77
N ASP A 369 81.90 -14.14 -25.67
CA ASP A 369 82.81 -15.27 -25.38
C ASP A 369 82.16 -16.47 -24.64
N LYS A 370 80.89 -16.78 -24.97
CA LYS A 370 80.06 -17.84 -24.32
C LYS A 370 79.72 -17.58 -22.85
N GLN A 371 79.87 -16.35 -22.36
CA GLN A 371 79.38 -15.91 -21.06
C GLN A 371 78.20 -14.96 -21.23
N LEU A 372 77.14 -15.22 -20.47
CA LEU A 372 75.97 -14.36 -20.41
C LEU A 372 76.17 -13.31 -19.32
N TYR A 373 75.76 -12.08 -19.60
CA TYR A 373 75.67 -11.02 -18.60
C TYR A 373 74.50 -10.09 -18.89
N LEU A 374 74.10 -9.32 -17.88
CA LEU A 374 73.05 -8.32 -17.96
C LEU A 374 73.68 -6.93 -18.05
N ASP A 375 73.33 -6.18 -19.10
CA ASP A 375 73.78 -4.80 -19.29
C ASP A 375 72.60 -3.83 -19.16
N VAL A 376 72.84 -2.68 -18.54
CA VAL A 376 71.83 -1.64 -18.32
C VAL A 376 71.67 -0.82 -19.60
N VAL A 377 70.53 -0.96 -20.28
CA VAL A 377 70.29 -0.25 -21.56
C VAL A 377 69.51 1.06 -21.38
N ALA A 378 68.69 1.16 -20.34
CA ALA A 378 67.98 2.40 -20.00
C ALA A 378 67.65 2.49 -18.52
N THR A 379 67.60 3.71 -18.01
CA THR A 379 67.18 4.01 -16.65
C THR A 379 66.28 5.24 -16.63
N TYR A 380 65.35 5.29 -15.69
CA TYR A 380 64.48 6.43 -15.41
C TYR A 380 64.62 6.86 -13.96
N ALA A 381 64.86 8.16 -13.76
CA ALA A 381 65.04 8.79 -12.44
C ALA A 381 66.13 8.15 -11.56
N TYR A 382 67.18 7.58 -12.18
CA TYR A 382 68.32 6.96 -11.50
C TYR A 382 69.48 7.95 -11.32
N GLU A 383 69.95 8.11 -10.07
CA GLU A 383 70.86 9.21 -9.65
C GLU A 383 72.27 9.11 -10.25
N ARG A 384 72.72 7.91 -10.61
CA ARG A 384 74.14 7.66 -10.90
C ARG A 384 74.39 7.30 -12.37
N ARG A 385 74.41 8.31 -13.25
CA ARG A 385 74.84 8.14 -14.66
C ARG A 385 76.26 7.54 -14.81
N LYS A 386 77.14 7.66 -13.80
CA LYS A 386 78.49 7.05 -13.78
C LYS A 386 78.49 5.51 -13.74
N TYR A 387 77.35 4.86 -13.47
CA TYR A 387 77.19 3.40 -13.42
C TYR A 387 76.28 2.86 -14.54
N LEU A 388 76.02 3.65 -15.59
CA LEU A 388 75.33 3.18 -16.82
C LEU A 388 76.08 2.06 -17.55
N LYS A 389 77.33 1.76 -17.17
CA LYS A 389 78.12 0.62 -17.66
C LYS A 389 78.25 -0.49 -16.60
N LYS A 390 77.19 -0.74 -15.83
CA LYS A 390 77.19 -1.80 -14.82
C LYS A 390 76.83 -3.12 -15.52
N ARG A 391 77.87 -3.87 -15.90
CA ARG A 391 77.76 -5.29 -16.23
C ARG A 391 77.44 -6.05 -14.93
N LEU A 392 76.34 -6.80 -14.94
CA LEU A 392 75.96 -7.74 -13.90
C LEU A 392 76.17 -9.15 -14.45
N GLU A 393 76.93 -9.98 -13.75
CA GLU A 393 77.16 -11.35 -14.21
C GLU A 393 75.86 -12.17 -14.15
N TRP A 394 75.76 -13.21 -14.98
CA TRP A 394 74.56 -14.05 -14.98
C TRP A 394 74.32 -14.71 -13.63
N GLY A 395 73.08 -14.62 -13.12
CA GLY A 395 72.71 -15.11 -11.78
C GLY A 395 73.15 -14.21 -10.62
N GLU A 396 73.79 -13.06 -10.89
CA GLU A 396 74.20 -12.11 -9.85
C GLU A 396 73.04 -11.19 -9.43
N GLY A 397 72.79 -11.15 -8.12
CA GLY A 397 71.76 -10.29 -7.52
C GLY A 397 70.32 -10.69 -7.89
N LEU A 398 69.35 -9.91 -7.42
CA LEU A 398 67.93 -10.24 -7.61
C LEU A 398 67.52 -10.25 -9.09
N ILE A 399 68.11 -9.37 -9.91
CA ILE A 399 67.82 -9.33 -11.35
C ILE A 399 68.33 -10.60 -12.04
N GLY A 400 69.56 -11.03 -11.69
CA GLY A 400 70.12 -12.29 -12.18
C GLY A 400 69.29 -13.49 -11.76
N SER A 401 68.83 -13.54 -10.50
CA SER A 401 67.93 -14.60 -10.01
C SER A 401 66.60 -14.62 -10.76
N ALA A 402 65.95 -13.46 -10.95
CA ALA A 402 64.69 -13.36 -11.70
C ALA A 402 64.83 -13.88 -13.13
N CYS A 403 65.93 -13.51 -13.80
CA CYS A 403 66.27 -14.01 -15.14
C CYS A 403 66.53 -15.52 -15.14
N GLN A 404 67.28 -16.04 -14.16
CA GLN A 404 67.63 -17.46 -14.11
C GLN A 404 66.42 -18.35 -13.81
N GLU A 405 65.56 -17.92 -12.89
CA GLU A 405 64.36 -18.64 -12.47
C GLU A 405 63.18 -18.44 -13.44
N ARG A 406 63.26 -17.43 -14.31
CA ARG A 406 62.19 -17.01 -15.23
C ARG A 406 60.90 -16.63 -14.51
N ASP A 407 61.04 -16.10 -13.31
CA ASP A 407 59.92 -15.70 -12.45
C ASP A 407 60.05 -14.25 -11.99
N ILE A 408 58.90 -13.66 -11.66
CA ILE A 408 58.80 -12.30 -11.16
C ILE A 408 59.22 -12.27 -9.70
N ILE A 409 60.05 -11.29 -9.34
CA ILE A 409 60.37 -11.03 -7.95
C ILE A 409 59.66 -9.74 -7.52
N TYR A 410 58.76 -9.85 -6.54
CA TYR A 410 58.08 -8.70 -5.94
C TYR A 410 58.39 -8.59 -4.46
N LEU A 411 59.27 -7.65 -4.09
CA LEU A 411 59.60 -7.35 -2.70
C LEU A 411 58.79 -6.17 -2.19
N THR A 412 58.16 -6.35 -1.04
CA THR A 412 57.44 -5.30 -0.29
C THR A 412 58.12 -4.95 1.03
N ASP A 413 59.08 -5.76 1.47
CA ASP A 413 59.94 -5.49 2.62
C ASP A 413 61.36 -5.27 2.11
N ILE A 414 61.76 -4.00 2.01
CA ILE A 414 63.05 -3.60 1.43
C ILE A 414 64.00 -3.25 2.57
N PRO A 415 65.14 -3.97 2.70
CA PRO A 415 66.13 -3.67 3.73
C PRO A 415 66.64 -2.23 3.66
N GLU A 416 66.93 -1.64 4.82
CA GLU A 416 67.49 -0.29 4.88
C GLU A 416 68.78 -0.19 4.06
N ASN A 417 68.89 0.87 3.24
CA ASN A 417 70.04 1.16 2.37
C ASN A 417 70.22 0.22 1.16
N TYR A 418 69.25 -0.64 0.86
CA TYR A 418 69.31 -1.52 -0.31
C TYR A 418 69.12 -0.76 -1.64
N VAL A 419 68.03 0.02 -1.75
CA VAL A 419 67.73 0.89 -2.90
C VAL A 419 67.25 2.25 -2.38
N ARG A 420 67.64 3.35 -3.03
CA ARG A 420 67.24 4.70 -2.64
C ARG A 420 66.68 5.47 -3.84
N ILE A 421 65.50 6.06 -3.64
CA ILE A 421 64.94 7.07 -4.54
C ILE A 421 65.42 8.43 -4.06
N SER A 422 66.10 9.17 -4.93
CA SER A 422 66.71 10.45 -4.61
C SER A 422 66.10 11.60 -5.40
N SER A 423 66.16 12.77 -4.79
CA SER A 423 65.75 14.05 -5.35
C SER A 423 66.79 15.11 -5.00
N GLY A 424 66.69 16.29 -5.61
CA GLY A 424 67.51 17.44 -5.20
C GLY A 424 67.31 17.88 -3.74
N LEU A 425 66.29 17.34 -3.05
CA LEU A 425 65.94 17.67 -1.67
C LEU A 425 66.30 16.56 -0.65
N GLY A 426 66.62 15.35 -1.09
CA GLY A 426 66.91 14.22 -0.19
C GLY A 426 66.66 12.85 -0.81
N THR A 427 66.83 11.80 0.00
CA THR A 427 66.68 10.39 -0.41
C THR A 427 65.71 9.64 0.49
N ALA A 428 64.91 8.74 -0.08
CA ALA A 428 63.99 7.86 0.65
C ALA A 428 64.05 6.42 0.11
N ASN A 429 63.74 5.44 0.96
CA ASN A 429 63.66 4.04 0.55
C ASN A 429 62.29 3.79 -0.12
N PRO A 430 62.24 3.05 -1.24
CA PRO A 430 60.97 2.61 -1.82
C PRO A 430 60.21 1.67 -0.88
N THR A 431 58.90 1.56 -1.11
CA THR A 431 58.02 0.63 -0.39
C THR A 431 57.97 -0.73 -1.09
N CYS A 432 58.16 -0.76 -2.41
CA CYS A 432 58.26 -2.02 -3.14
C CYS A 432 59.25 -1.96 -4.31
N LEU A 433 59.80 -3.13 -4.64
CA LEU A 433 60.70 -3.39 -5.74
C LEU A 433 60.12 -4.56 -6.54
N LEU A 434 59.90 -4.34 -7.83
CA LEU A 434 59.42 -5.35 -8.75
C LEU A 434 60.46 -5.60 -9.84
N ILE A 435 60.79 -6.87 -10.04
CA ILE A 435 61.68 -7.32 -11.12
C ILE A 435 60.89 -8.28 -11.99
N VAL A 436 60.80 -7.96 -13.27
CA VAL A 436 60.06 -8.74 -14.27
C VAL A 436 61.02 -9.16 -15.38
N PRO A 437 61.32 -10.46 -15.54
CA PRO A 437 62.15 -10.93 -16.64
C PRO A 437 61.44 -10.76 -17.99
N PHE A 438 62.21 -10.50 -19.04
CA PHE A 438 61.75 -10.43 -20.42
C PHE A 438 61.78 -11.82 -21.02
N LEU A 439 60.62 -12.47 -21.13
CA LEU A 439 60.52 -13.84 -21.64
C LEU A 439 60.08 -13.85 -23.11
N SER A 440 60.88 -14.46 -23.97
CA SER A 440 60.58 -14.76 -25.38
C SER A 440 60.56 -16.28 -25.61
N GLU A 441 60.17 -16.72 -26.82
CA GLU A 441 60.30 -18.13 -27.21
C GLU A 441 61.76 -18.62 -27.22
N GLN A 442 62.72 -17.69 -27.41
CA GLN A 442 64.15 -18.00 -27.48
C GLN A 442 64.84 -18.02 -26.11
N GLY A 443 64.17 -17.54 -25.06
CA GLY A 443 64.68 -17.52 -23.70
C GLY A 443 64.47 -16.18 -23.00
N VAL A 444 65.39 -15.85 -22.09
CA VAL A 444 65.33 -14.61 -21.32
C VAL A 444 66.15 -13.56 -22.05
N GLU A 445 65.51 -12.47 -22.46
CA GLU A 445 66.13 -11.41 -23.26
C GLU A 445 66.65 -10.25 -22.41
N GLY A 446 66.23 -10.19 -21.15
CA GLY A 446 66.48 -9.08 -20.25
C GLY A 446 65.61 -9.11 -19.01
N ALA A 447 65.55 -7.99 -18.30
CA ALA A 447 64.63 -7.76 -17.20
C ALA A 447 64.31 -6.27 -17.03
N LEU A 448 63.13 -6.01 -16.49
CA LEU A 448 62.71 -4.70 -15.99
C LEU A 448 62.79 -4.71 -14.48
N GLU A 449 63.42 -3.69 -13.90
CA GLU A 449 63.40 -3.41 -12.48
C GLU A 449 62.63 -2.11 -12.24
N LEU A 450 61.71 -2.10 -11.27
CA LEU A 450 60.90 -0.95 -10.89
C LEU A 450 60.91 -0.77 -9.38
N ALA A 451 61.11 0.47 -8.93
CA ALA A 451 60.96 0.86 -7.53
C ALA A 451 59.83 1.87 -7.36
N SER A 452 58.99 1.67 -6.36
CA SER A 452 57.81 2.50 -6.10
C SER A 452 57.59 2.76 -4.60
N PHE A 453 57.08 3.94 -4.26
CA PHE A 453 56.59 4.25 -2.91
C PHE A 453 55.18 3.69 -2.65
N GLN A 454 54.45 3.33 -3.69
CA GLN A 454 53.12 2.73 -3.59
C GLN A 454 53.20 1.24 -3.98
N PRO A 455 52.62 0.33 -3.19
CA PRO A 455 52.48 -1.07 -3.59
C PRO A 455 51.81 -1.16 -4.96
N LEU A 456 52.33 -2.06 -5.80
CA LEU A 456 51.74 -2.34 -7.09
C LEU A 456 50.58 -3.32 -6.90
N GLU A 457 49.43 -2.96 -7.46
CA GLU A 457 48.24 -3.80 -7.43
C GLU A 457 48.41 -5.02 -8.37
N PRO A 458 47.76 -6.16 -8.10
CA PRO A 458 47.92 -7.37 -8.91
C PRO A 458 47.71 -7.15 -10.41
N TYR A 459 46.70 -6.34 -10.80
CA TYR A 459 46.43 -6.04 -12.20
C TYR A 459 47.55 -5.22 -12.87
N GLN A 460 48.29 -4.42 -12.10
CA GLN A 460 49.46 -3.68 -12.60
C GLN A 460 50.65 -4.62 -12.82
N ILE A 461 50.85 -5.60 -11.92
CA ILE A 461 51.90 -6.61 -12.06
C ILE A 461 51.65 -7.49 -13.29
N THR A 462 50.41 -7.95 -13.48
CA THR A 462 50.02 -8.71 -14.69
C THR A 462 50.24 -7.89 -15.96
N PHE A 463 49.86 -6.60 -15.96
CA PHE A 463 50.18 -5.68 -17.05
C PHE A 463 51.67 -5.62 -17.35
N LEU A 464 52.50 -5.46 -16.31
CA LEU A 464 53.95 -5.36 -16.46
C LEU A 464 54.55 -6.66 -17.00
N GLN A 465 54.06 -7.81 -16.56
CA GLN A 465 54.46 -9.11 -17.10
C GLN A 465 54.18 -9.22 -18.60
N GLU A 466 52.96 -8.93 -19.02
CA GLU A 466 52.57 -8.96 -20.44
C GLU A 466 53.32 -7.91 -21.26
N ALA A 467 53.53 -6.72 -20.70
CA ALA A 467 54.33 -5.66 -21.30
C ALA A 467 55.78 -6.10 -21.53
N CYS A 468 56.39 -6.75 -20.53
CA CYS A 468 57.75 -7.27 -20.60
C CYS A 468 57.88 -8.39 -21.65
N ASN A 469 56.89 -9.27 -21.77
CA ASN A 469 56.85 -10.29 -22.82
C ASN A 469 56.72 -9.67 -24.23
N ALA A 470 55.90 -8.61 -24.37
CA ALA A 470 55.79 -7.88 -25.63
C ALA A 470 57.11 -7.18 -26.01
N ILE A 471 57.81 -6.60 -25.03
CA ILE A 471 59.15 -6.02 -25.22
C ILE A 471 60.15 -7.11 -25.63
N ALA A 472 60.13 -8.27 -24.97
CA ALA A 472 61.00 -9.40 -25.29
C ALA A 472 60.84 -9.87 -26.74
N ALA A 473 59.59 -10.03 -27.21
CA ALA A 473 59.31 -10.43 -28.58
C ALA A 473 59.85 -9.43 -29.62
N GLU A 474 59.67 -8.12 -29.39
CA GLU A 474 60.22 -7.09 -30.27
C GLU A 474 61.76 -7.09 -30.25
N LEU A 475 62.36 -7.26 -29.08
CA LEU A 475 63.82 -7.36 -28.94
C LEU A 475 64.39 -8.54 -29.69
N THR A 476 63.74 -9.71 -29.63
CA THR A 476 64.13 -10.89 -30.40
C THR A 476 64.07 -10.60 -31.91
N ILE A 477 63.03 -9.91 -32.39
CA ILE A 477 62.91 -9.52 -33.80
C ILE A 477 64.06 -8.56 -34.19
N LEU A 478 64.35 -7.56 -33.36
CA LEU A 478 65.44 -6.60 -33.61
C LEU A 478 66.81 -7.28 -33.65
N LYS A 479 67.13 -8.12 -32.66
CA LYS A 479 68.38 -8.92 -32.61
C LYS A 479 68.51 -9.79 -33.86
N THR A 480 67.43 -10.47 -34.26
CA THR A 480 67.41 -11.33 -35.45
C THR A 480 67.67 -10.53 -36.73
N ASN A 481 66.99 -9.38 -36.90
CA ASN A 481 67.21 -8.51 -38.05
C ASN A 481 68.65 -7.97 -38.11
N GLN A 482 69.23 -7.60 -36.97
CA GLN A 482 70.61 -7.14 -36.90
C GLN A 482 71.60 -8.24 -37.27
N LYS A 483 71.36 -9.48 -36.81
CA LYS A 483 72.17 -10.64 -37.19
C LYS A 483 72.05 -10.96 -38.68
N ILE A 484 70.85 -10.87 -39.26
CA ILE A 484 70.63 -11.02 -40.71
C ILE A 484 71.43 -9.99 -41.48
N GLN A 485 71.41 -8.71 -41.08
CA GLN A 485 72.19 -7.65 -41.73
C GLN A 485 73.70 -7.91 -41.65
N GLN A 486 74.21 -8.36 -40.50
CA GLN A 486 75.62 -8.73 -40.34
C GLN A 486 76.02 -9.91 -41.23
N LEU A 487 75.20 -10.97 -41.26
CA LEU A 487 75.45 -12.13 -42.11
C LEU A 487 75.36 -11.79 -43.59
N LEU A 488 74.45 -10.89 -43.98
CA LEU A 488 74.33 -10.39 -45.35
C LEU A 488 75.58 -9.59 -45.76
N ALA A 489 76.06 -8.70 -44.89
CA ALA A 489 77.29 -7.94 -45.13
C ALA A 489 78.52 -8.86 -45.23
N GLN A 490 78.62 -9.87 -44.35
CA GLN A 490 79.70 -10.86 -44.41
C GLN A 490 79.64 -11.69 -45.69
N SER A 491 78.44 -12.11 -46.11
CA SER A 491 78.25 -12.85 -47.36
C SER A 491 78.59 -12.02 -48.60
N GLN A 492 78.29 -10.71 -48.60
CA GLN A 492 78.67 -9.80 -49.66
C GLN A 492 80.19 -9.63 -49.74
N LEU A 493 80.87 -9.42 -48.60
CA LEU A 493 82.33 -9.34 -48.55
C LEU A 493 83.00 -10.63 -49.05
N GLN A 494 82.50 -11.80 -48.62
CA GLN A 494 83.00 -13.09 -49.11
C GLN A 494 82.79 -13.27 -50.62
N ALA A 495 81.66 -12.80 -51.16
CA ALA A 495 81.40 -12.87 -52.59
C ALA A 495 82.31 -11.93 -53.41
N GLU A 496 82.66 -10.75 -52.86
CA GLU A 496 83.64 -9.84 -53.46
C GLU A 496 85.05 -10.43 -53.43
N GLU A 497 85.46 -11.04 -52.30
CA GLU A 497 86.75 -11.70 -52.16
C GLU A 497 86.89 -12.89 -53.13
N LEU A 498 85.84 -13.71 -53.26
CA LEU A 498 85.80 -14.80 -54.25
C LEU A 498 85.88 -14.29 -55.69
N ARG A 499 85.17 -13.20 -56.03
CA ARG A 499 85.28 -12.58 -57.36
C ARG A 499 86.68 -12.04 -57.65
N ALA A 500 87.32 -11.43 -56.66
CA ALA A 500 88.70 -10.98 -56.79
C ALA A 500 89.67 -12.15 -57.02
N GLN A 501 89.52 -13.24 -56.26
CA GLN A 501 90.30 -14.47 -56.46
C GLN A 501 90.04 -15.11 -57.83
N GLU A 502 88.79 -15.12 -58.31
CA GLU A 502 88.44 -15.65 -59.63
C GLU A 502 89.06 -14.84 -60.77
N GLU A 503 89.07 -13.50 -60.67
CA GLU A 503 89.72 -12.62 -61.66
C GLU A 503 91.25 -12.77 -61.62
N GLU A 504 91.86 -12.86 -60.43
CA GLU A 504 93.30 -13.13 -60.29
C GLU A 504 93.66 -14.51 -60.87
N MET A 505 92.84 -15.53 -60.63
CA MET A 505 93.01 -16.85 -61.22
C MET A 505 92.81 -16.84 -62.73
N ARG A 506 91.87 -16.04 -63.27
CA ARG A 506 91.69 -15.85 -64.71
C ARG A 506 92.92 -15.19 -65.34
N GLN A 507 93.46 -14.13 -64.72
CA GLN A 507 94.69 -13.48 -65.17
C GLN A 507 95.89 -14.44 -65.14
N ASN A 508 96.05 -15.22 -64.07
CA ASN A 508 97.10 -16.25 -63.99
C ASN A 508 96.91 -17.33 -65.09
N MET A 509 95.68 -17.74 -65.39
CA MET A 509 95.40 -18.66 -66.50
C MET A 509 95.68 -18.04 -67.88
N GLU A 510 95.37 -16.76 -68.09
CA GLU A 510 95.69 -16.03 -69.32
C GLU A 510 97.22 -15.88 -69.50
N GLU A 511 97.98 -15.56 -68.44
CA GLU A 511 99.45 -15.55 -68.48
C GLU A 511 100.04 -16.95 -68.72
N LEU A 512 99.49 -17.99 -68.08
CA LEU A 512 99.90 -19.38 -68.32
C LEU A 512 99.62 -19.80 -69.77
N ALA A 513 98.46 -19.44 -70.33
CA ALA A 513 98.15 -19.73 -71.72
C ALA A 513 99.09 -18.99 -72.68
N ALA A 514 99.36 -17.70 -72.43
CA ALA A 514 100.28 -16.90 -73.24
C ALA A 514 101.73 -17.44 -73.17
N THR A 515 102.20 -17.84 -71.98
CA THR A 515 103.54 -18.46 -71.82
C THR A 515 103.61 -19.83 -72.48
N GLN A 516 102.54 -20.62 -72.43
CA GLN A 516 102.43 -21.90 -73.13
C GLN A 516 102.45 -21.70 -74.66
N GLU A 517 101.71 -20.73 -75.18
CA GLU A 517 101.68 -20.38 -76.61
C GLU A 517 103.06 -19.85 -77.08
N GLU A 518 103.73 -19.03 -76.27
CA GLU A 518 105.09 -18.56 -76.56
C GLU A 518 106.12 -19.70 -76.53
N MET A 519 105.99 -20.64 -75.58
CA MET A 519 106.81 -21.85 -75.51
C MET A 519 106.58 -22.74 -76.73
N GLU A 520 105.34 -22.95 -77.16
CA GLU A 520 105.03 -23.67 -78.40
C GLU A 520 105.61 -22.97 -79.63
N ARG A 521 105.51 -21.64 -79.71
CA ARG A 521 106.11 -20.87 -80.81
C ARG A 521 107.62 -21.06 -80.84
N LYS A 522 108.30 -20.95 -79.70
CA LYS A 522 109.75 -21.22 -79.60
C LYS A 522 110.11 -22.67 -79.93
N THR A 523 109.27 -23.63 -79.55
CA THR A 523 109.48 -25.04 -79.87
C THR A 523 109.35 -25.27 -81.37
N ARG A 524 108.34 -24.69 -82.03
CA ARG A 524 108.19 -24.73 -83.49
C ARG A 524 109.34 -24.01 -84.21
N GLU A 525 109.78 -22.84 -83.75
CA GLU A 525 110.96 -22.16 -84.29
C GLU A 525 112.23 -23.02 -84.16
N MET A 526 112.35 -23.75 -83.05
CA MET A 526 113.48 -24.66 -82.81
C MET A 526 113.39 -25.93 -83.67
N GLU A 527 112.19 -26.47 -83.91
CA GLU A 527 111.95 -27.58 -84.84
C GLU A 527 112.17 -27.15 -86.30
N ASP A 528 111.73 -25.96 -86.70
CA ASP A 528 111.97 -25.39 -88.04
C ASP A 528 113.47 -25.17 -88.27
N THR A 529 114.21 -24.66 -87.29
CA THR A 529 115.68 -24.56 -87.39
C THR A 529 116.36 -25.93 -87.44
N LEU A 530 115.90 -26.92 -86.66
CA LEU A 530 116.40 -28.30 -86.73
C LEU A 530 116.13 -28.95 -88.10
N SER A 531 114.96 -28.71 -88.70
CA SER A 531 114.62 -29.24 -90.03
C SER A 531 115.45 -28.59 -91.14
N GLN A 532 115.76 -27.30 -91.04
CA GLN A 532 116.70 -26.62 -91.94
C GLN A 532 118.12 -27.17 -91.84
N PHE A 533 118.56 -27.59 -90.64
CA PHE A 533 119.86 -28.25 -90.46
C PHE A 533 119.89 -29.71 -90.97
N GLN A 534 118.74 -30.38 -91.11
CA GLN A 534 118.66 -31.74 -91.67
C GLN A 534 118.51 -31.77 -93.20
N HIS A 535 118.46 -30.63 -93.89
CA HIS A 535 118.38 -30.52 -95.35
C HIS A 535 119.60 -29.84 -96.00
N GLN A 536 120.71 -29.68 -95.26
CA GLN A 536 122.05 -29.44 -95.79
C GLN A 536 122.92 -30.67 -95.57
#